data_AF-A0A3Q3WI16-F1
#
_entry.id   AF-A0A3Q3WI16-F1
#
_cell.length_a   1.000
_cell.length_b   1.000
_cell.length_c   1.000
_cell.angle_alpha   90.00
_cell.angle_beta   90.00
_cell.angle_gamma   90.00
#
_symmetry.space_group_name_H-M   'P 1'
#
loop_
_entity.id
_entity.type
_entity.pdbx_description
1 polymer ?
#
loop_
_entity_poly.entity_id
_entity_poly.type
_entity_poly.pdbx_seq_one_letter_code
_entity_poly.pdbx_strand_id
1 'polypeptide(L)'
;QGANSYGQLGQGHVEDLSHPRLCGTAALENQAVLAVSGGGGHSVLITEAFVCGQNDRGQLGLGHSANVSTLQLCHSLSQRVTKVACGWDFTLFLTDCGRVLSCGSNAFGQLGIGQTLPRTADVLVVESLKEPVVSLAAGLRHSLAVTSGCVYQWGSGLLSHAKRALSPRPVPSHFGSALPCLVPLEQKTSHVVAAGSMHCVCLTGDGDLFLWGSNKHGQLPHSEPFLCSPTLMKRSLLAGEKVIHVWSGWTHIVAQTTGRVFTWGRADYGQLGRRASTSQSAERQSVTPSAEGGNQEACHPAEVKVLHGATQIACGSEHNLAIVGRLLSWGWNEHGMCGDGSETDVFLPQLVSGLRALLIGCGAGHSM
;
A
#
# COMPACT_ATOMS: atom_id res chain seq x y z
N GLN A 1 -1.22 14.11 -9.91
CA GLN A 1 -2.49 14.74 -9.45
C GLN A 1 -2.77 14.33 -8.01
N GLY A 2 -3.73 14.96 -7.34
CA GLY A 2 -4.10 14.69 -5.96
C GLY A 2 -3.59 15.73 -4.96
N ALA A 3 -3.62 15.34 -3.69
CA ALA A 3 -3.14 16.15 -2.58
C ALA A 3 -1.66 16.53 -2.75
N ASN A 4 -1.32 17.77 -2.46
CA ASN A 4 0.02 18.32 -2.63
C ASN A 4 0.44 19.30 -1.53
N SER A 5 -0.25 19.33 -0.39
CA SER A 5 -0.02 20.31 0.69
C SER A 5 1.42 20.34 1.25
N TYR A 6 2.22 19.30 1.00
CA TYR A 6 3.63 19.22 1.40
C TYR A 6 4.61 19.21 0.21
N GLY A 7 4.11 19.33 -1.03
CA GLY A 7 4.91 19.26 -2.24
C GLY A 7 5.20 17.84 -2.73
N GLN A 8 4.39 16.86 -2.33
CA GLN A 8 4.53 15.45 -2.74
C GLN A 8 4.39 15.20 -4.24
N LEU A 9 3.90 16.17 -5.02
CA LEU A 9 3.90 16.08 -6.48
C LEU A 9 5.25 16.52 -7.11
N GLY A 10 6.16 17.11 -6.34
CA GLY A 10 7.50 17.48 -6.81
C GLY A 10 7.55 18.64 -7.81
N GLN A 11 6.50 19.45 -7.91
CA GLN A 11 6.31 20.47 -8.96
C GLN A 11 6.72 21.89 -8.54
N GLY A 12 7.30 22.07 -7.36
CA GLY A 12 7.75 23.38 -6.83
C GLY A 12 6.64 24.23 -6.19
N HIS A 13 5.41 23.70 -6.11
CA HIS A 13 4.27 24.34 -5.43
C HIS A 13 3.56 23.32 -4.53
N VAL A 14 2.62 23.79 -3.69
CA VAL A 14 1.92 22.98 -2.66
C VAL A 14 0.41 22.91 -2.88
N GLU A 15 -0.06 23.32 -4.05
CA GLU A 15 -1.48 23.28 -4.42
C GLU A 15 -1.87 21.90 -4.94
N ASP A 16 -3.02 21.41 -4.49
CA ASP A 16 -3.63 20.17 -4.99
C ASP A 16 -3.96 20.31 -6.48
N LEU A 17 -3.93 19.19 -7.19
CA LEU A 17 -4.18 19.15 -8.63
C LEU A 17 -5.26 18.13 -8.96
N SER A 18 -6.41 18.56 -9.48
CA SER A 18 -7.49 17.67 -9.92
C SER A 18 -7.34 17.13 -11.34
N HIS A 19 -6.37 17.65 -12.09
CA HIS A 19 -5.95 17.12 -13.38
C HIS A 19 -4.50 16.66 -13.33
N PRO A 20 -4.14 15.58 -14.05
CA PRO A 20 -2.74 15.23 -14.26
C PRO A 20 -2.00 16.39 -14.93
N ARG A 21 -0.84 16.71 -14.38
CA ARG A 21 0.04 17.76 -14.88
C ARG A 21 1.43 17.20 -15.05
N LEU A 22 2.04 17.51 -16.19
CA LEU A 22 3.43 17.17 -16.44
C LEU A 22 4.32 17.89 -15.41
N CYS A 23 5.08 17.13 -14.63
CA CYS A 23 6.11 17.68 -13.77
C CYS A 23 7.26 18.21 -14.63
N GLY A 24 7.86 19.34 -14.24
CA GLY A 24 9.08 19.83 -14.88
C GLY A 24 10.18 18.78 -14.79
N THR A 25 10.64 18.26 -15.93
CA THR A 25 11.58 17.13 -16.01
C THR A 25 13.04 17.55 -15.81
N ALA A 26 13.30 18.80 -15.44
CA ALA A 26 14.67 19.32 -15.28
C ALA A 26 15.48 18.51 -14.26
N ALA A 27 14.86 18.00 -13.19
CA ALA A 27 15.54 17.16 -12.21
C ALA A 27 15.77 15.71 -12.68
N LEU A 28 15.06 15.26 -13.71
CA LEU A 28 15.09 13.88 -14.20
C LEU A 28 15.92 13.73 -15.49
N GLU A 29 16.70 14.74 -15.90
CA GLU A 29 17.59 14.83 -17.08
C GLU A 29 17.73 13.55 -17.95
N ASN A 30 16.70 13.25 -18.77
CA ASN A 30 16.65 12.07 -19.66
C ASN A 30 16.78 10.67 -18.99
N GLN A 31 16.61 10.58 -17.67
CA GLN A 31 16.58 9.33 -16.94
C GLN A 31 15.21 8.65 -17.02
N ALA A 32 15.21 7.33 -17.17
CA ALA A 32 14.00 6.53 -17.15
C ALA A 32 13.59 6.24 -15.69
N VAL A 33 12.41 6.70 -15.30
CA VAL A 33 11.80 6.33 -14.01
C VAL A 33 11.38 4.86 -14.08
N LEU A 34 11.87 4.05 -13.15
CA LEU A 34 11.64 2.60 -13.08
C LEU A 34 10.48 2.22 -12.18
N ALA A 35 10.25 2.98 -11.11
CA ALA A 35 9.14 2.78 -10.18
C ALA A 35 8.81 4.09 -9.46
N VAL A 36 7.57 4.20 -9.00
CA VAL A 36 7.07 5.34 -8.24
C VAL A 36 6.31 4.80 -7.02
N SER A 37 6.66 5.30 -5.83
CA SER A 37 6.01 4.95 -4.57
C SER A 37 5.77 6.22 -3.77
N GLY A 38 4.59 6.37 -3.18
CA GLY A 38 4.27 7.48 -2.30
C GLY A 38 3.83 7.02 -0.91
N GLY A 39 4.15 7.81 0.10
CA GLY A 39 3.65 7.65 1.45
C GLY A 39 2.47 8.56 1.76
N GLY A 40 2.32 8.92 3.03
CA GLY A 40 1.23 9.82 3.48
C GLY A 40 1.25 11.18 2.81
N GLY A 41 2.44 11.78 2.73
CA GLY A 41 2.65 13.11 2.14
C GLY A 41 3.98 13.25 1.45
N HIS A 42 4.61 12.15 1.00
CA HIS A 42 5.90 12.17 0.30
C HIS A 42 5.90 11.17 -0.85
N SER A 43 6.87 11.34 -1.75
CA SER A 43 7.03 10.55 -2.97
C SER A 43 8.48 10.15 -3.16
N VAL A 44 8.67 8.97 -3.74
CA VAL A 44 9.98 8.42 -4.09
C VAL A 44 9.93 7.84 -5.51
N LEU A 45 10.82 8.32 -6.37
CA LEU A 45 10.98 7.88 -7.76
C LEU A 45 12.27 7.08 -7.88
N ILE A 46 12.14 5.83 -8.32
CA ILE A 46 13.28 4.94 -8.56
C ILE A 46 13.81 5.20 -9.96
N THR A 47 14.76 6.12 -10.04
CA THR A 47 15.80 6.13 -11.06
C THR A 47 17.15 6.04 -10.34
N GLU A 48 17.41 7.03 -9.48
CA GLU A 48 18.49 7.10 -8.51
C GLU A 48 17.96 7.45 -7.10
N ALA A 49 16.67 7.17 -6.84
CA ALA A 49 15.93 7.54 -5.63
C ALA A 49 15.78 9.07 -5.44
N PHE A 50 15.03 9.69 -6.35
CA PHE A 50 14.56 11.06 -6.18
C PHE A 50 13.38 11.11 -5.21
N VAL A 51 13.34 12.12 -4.35
CA VAL A 51 12.38 12.26 -3.26
C VAL A 51 11.79 13.66 -3.24
N CYS A 52 10.53 13.78 -2.82
CA CYS A 52 9.87 15.06 -2.56
C CYS A 52 8.71 14.90 -1.57
N GLY A 53 8.20 16.03 -1.08
CA GLY A 53 7.07 16.14 -0.17
C GLY A 53 7.45 16.42 1.29
N GLN A 54 6.61 15.90 2.18
CA GLN A 54 6.72 16.02 3.62
C GLN A 54 7.98 15.33 4.14
N ASN A 55 8.69 16.00 5.06
CA ASN A 55 9.95 15.51 5.61
C ASN A 55 10.15 15.83 7.10
N ASP A 56 9.11 16.25 7.82
CA ASP A 56 9.18 16.60 9.25
C ASP A 56 9.70 15.45 10.13
N ARG A 57 9.57 14.21 9.66
CA ARG A 57 10.11 13.00 10.31
C ARG A 57 11.43 12.51 9.72
N GLY A 58 11.94 13.13 8.66
CA GLY A 58 13.12 12.67 7.94
C GLY A 58 12.83 11.58 6.89
N GLN A 59 11.57 11.41 6.51
CA GLN A 59 11.10 10.34 5.60
C GLN A 59 11.65 10.42 4.17
N LEU A 60 12.30 11.54 3.80
CA LEU A 60 12.99 11.67 2.52
C LEU A 60 14.45 11.17 2.55
N GLY A 61 15.05 10.94 3.73
CA GLY A 61 16.42 10.43 3.83
C GLY A 61 17.53 11.44 3.43
N LEU A 62 17.21 12.74 3.45
CA LEU A 62 18.09 13.83 2.97
C LEU A 62 19.08 14.37 4.02
N GLY A 63 19.15 13.77 5.21
CA GLY A 63 19.98 14.30 6.32
C GLY A 63 19.42 15.55 7.01
N HIS A 64 18.22 16.00 6.62
CA HIS A 64 17.48 17.09 7.26
C HIS A 64 15.97 16.79 7.32
N SER A 65 15.20 17.64 8.02
CA SER A 65 13.74 17.47 8.20
C SER A 65 12.87 18.57 7.55
N ALA A 66 13.45 19.42 6.70
CA ALA A 66 12.68 20.38 5.91
C ALA A 66 11.93 19.68 4.75
N ASN A 67 10.65 20.04 4.55
CA ASN A 67 9.85 19.60 3.40
C ASN A 67 10.49 20.08 2.09
N VAL A 68 10.27 19.32 1.01
CA VAL A 68 10.87 19.60 -0.30
C VAL A 68 9.79 19.55 -1.37
N SER A 69 9.48 20.67 -2.02
CA SER A 69 8.43 20.72 -3.05
C SER A 69 8.89 20.38 -4.45
N THR A 70 10.19 20.18 -4.68
CA THR A 70 10.77 19.73 -5.95
C THR A 70 11.44 18.37 -5.79
N LEU A 71 11.62 17.63 -6.88
CA LEU A 71 12.38 16.38 -6.83
C LEU A 71 13.84 16.66 -6.46
N GLN A 72 14.33 15.98 -5.42
CA GLN A 72 15.72 16.04 -4.98
C GLN A 72 16.32 14.63 -4.90
N LEU A 73 17.60 14.51 -5.25
CA LEU A 73 18.31 13.24 -5.20
C LEU A 73 18.70 12.90 -3.74
N CYS A 74 18.37 11.68 -3.29
CA CYS A 74 18.81 11.18 -1.99
C CYS A 74 20.27 10.68 -2.05
N HIS A 75 21.23 11.57 -1.82
CA HIS A 75 22.67 11.25 -1.88
C HIS A 75 23.16 10.29 -0.79
N SER A 76 22.36 10.05 0.25
CA SER A 76 22.68 9.15 1.36
C SER A 76 22.71 7.66 0.95
N LEU A 77 22.18 7.32 -0.23
CA LEU A 77 22.11 5.96 -0.75
C LEU A 77 23.40 5.59 -1.48
N SER A 78 24.25 4.80 -0.82
CA SER A 78 25.51 4.29 -1.40
C SER A 78 25.33 3.06 -2.30
N GLN A 79 24.14 2.46 -2.33
CA GLN A 79 23.81 1.29 -3.13
C GLN A 79 22.62 1.55 -4.04
N ARG A 80 22.59 0.83 -5.16
CA ARG A 80 21.47 0.90 -6.09
C ARG A 80 20.21 0.36 -5.43
N VAL A 81 19.19 1.21 -5.36
CA VAL A 81 17.84 0.82 -4.89
C VAL A 81 17.04 0.24 -6.04
N THR A 82 16.37 -0.88 -5.79
CA THR A 82 15.54 -1.60 -6.78
C THR A 82 14.04 -1.53 -6.48
N LYS A 83 13.67 -1.40 -5.20
CA LYS A 83 12.28 -1.22 -4.77
C LYS A 83 12.21 -0.25 -3.59
N VAL A 84 11.08 0.43 -3.46
CA VAL A 84 10.76 1.25 -2.28
C VAL A 84 9.38 0.91 -1.80
N ALA A 85 9.20 0.95 -0.48
CA ALA A 85 7.91 0.91 0.17
C ALA A 85 7.79 2.10 1.11
N CYS A 86 6.77 2.93 0.89
CA CYS A 86 6.50 4.11 1.69
C CYS A 86 5.33 3.85 2.64
N GLY A 87 5.53 4.08 3.93
CA GLY A 87 4.43 4.12 4.88
C GLY A 87 3.85 5.53 5.03
N TRP A 88 3.20 5.83 6.16
CA TRP A 88 2.66 7.18 6.38
C TRP A 88 3.75 8.24 6.41
N ASP A 89 4.74 8.04 7.28
CA ASP A 89 5.77 9.01 7.65
C ASP A 89 7.17 8.38 7.71
N PHE A 90 7.39 7.31 6.93
CA PHE A 90 8.66 6.61 6.82
C PHE A 90 8.82 5.93 5.45
N THR A 91 10.06 5.63 5.09
CA THR A 91 10.45 5.02 3.82
C THR A 91 11.36 3.83 4.06
N LEU A 92 11.13 2.75 3.33
CA LEU A 92 12.01 1.60 3.24
C LEU A 92 12.55 1.45 1.82
N PHE A 93 13.85 1.24 1.68
CA PHE A 93 14.53 1.01 0.41
C PHE A 93 15.08 -0.41 0.37
N LEU A 94 14.84 -1.12 -0.73
CA LEU A 94 15.45 -2.42 -1.02
C LEU A 94 16.56 -2.23 -2.04
N THR A 95 17.78 -2.62 -1.69
CA THR A 95 18.93 -2.55 -2.59
C THR A 95 19.01 -3.77 -3.51
N ASP A 96 19.81 -3.67 -4.57
CA ASP A 96 20.07 -4.77 -5.52
C ASP A 96 20.73 -6.00 -4.89
N CYS A 97 21.49 -5.82 -3.80
CA CYS A 97 22.06 -6.91 -3.02
C CYS A 97 21.12 -7.43 -1.92
N GLY A 98 19.85 -7.01 -1.89
CA GLY A 98 18.84 -7.48 -0.95
C GLY A 98 18.96 -6.90 0.46
N ARG A 99 19.67 -5.78 0.67
CA ARG A 99 19.69 -5.08 1.96
C ARG A 99 18.49 -4.14 2.06
N VAL A 100 17.98 -3.98 3.28
CA VAL A 100 16.92 -3.02 3.59
C VAL A 100 17.52 -1.82 4.30
N LEU A 101 17.24 -0.64 3.76
CA LEU A 101 17.56 0.65 4.35
C LEU A 101 16.26 1.36 4.75
N SER A 102 16.29 2.20 5.78
CA SER A 102 15.10 2.90 6.27
C SER A 102 15.40 4.31 6.78
N CYS A 103 14.42 5.21 6.64
CA CYS A 103 14.45 6.56 7.19
C CYS A 103 13.03 7.05 7.56
N GLY A 104 12.94 8.13 8.33
CA GLY A 104 11.69 8.73 8.76
C GLY A 104 11.32 8.45 10.21
N SER A 105 10.03 8.33 10.46
CA SER A 105 9.44 8.09 11.78
C SER A 105 9.73 6.67 12.28
N ASN A 106 10.11 6.56 13.55
CA ASN A 106 10.31 5.28 14.24
C ASN A 106 9.55 5.21 15.57
N ALA A 107 8.56 6.08 15.77
CA ALA A 107 7.77 6.15 17.00
C ALA A 107 7.05 4.83 17.34
N PHE A 108 6.85 3.96 16.35
CA PHE A 108 6.23 2.65 16.47
C PHE A 108 7.22 1.51 16.25
N GLY A 109 8.51 1.79 16.04
CA GLY A 109 9.52 0.80 15.66
C GLY A 109 9.48 0.41 14.19
N GLN A 110 8.77 1.16 13.34
CA GLN A 110 8.50 0.80 11.94
C GLN A 110 9.73 0.87 11.02
N LEU A 111 10.84 1.46 11.47
CA LEU A 111 12.11 1.45 10.73
C LEU A 111 12.89 0.14 10.88
N GLY A 112 12.59 -0.67 11.91
CA GLY A 112 13.24 -1.97 12.10
C GLY A 112 14.64 -1.89 12.71
N ILE A 113 15.05 -0.73 13.20
CA ILE A 113 16.38 -0.45 13.78
C ILE A 113 16.37 -0.46 15.33
N GLY A 114 15.30 -0.99 15.94
CA GLY A 114 15.07 -0.91 17.39
C GLY A 114 14.44 0.42 17.81
N GLN A 115 14.38 0.70 19.11
CA GLN A 115 13.78 1.92 19.67
C GLN A 115 14.83 2.95 20.14
N THR A 116 16.03 2.91 19.59
CA THR A 116 17.12 3.80 19.99
C THR A 116 16.89 5.24 19.54
N LEU A 117 16.21 5.43 18.39
CA LEU A 117 15.90 6.73 17.81
C LEU A 117 14.41 6.81 17.47
N PRO A 118 13.67 7.86 17.88
CA PRO A 118 12.25 8.00 17.57
C PRO A 118 11.97 8.42 16.12
N ARG A 119 12.98 8.97 15.42
CA ARG A 119 12.98 9.29 13.99
C ARG A 119 14.41 9.51 13.50
N THR A 120 14.65 9.43 12.19
CA THR A 120 15.95 9.74 11.57
C THR A 120 15.76 10.34 10.17
N ALA A 121 16.56 11.35 9.83
CA ALA A 121 16.69 11.87 8.47
C ALA A 121 17.85 11.24 7.70
N ASP A 122 18.72 10.50 8.40
CA ASP A 122 19.75 9.67 7.78
C ASP A 122 19.15 8.32 7.40
N VAL A 123 19.62 7.79 6.28
CA VAL A 123 19.24 6.46 5.78
C VAL A 123 20.07 5.40 6.51
N LEU A 124 19.40 4.53 7.28
CA LEU A 124 20.05 3.54 8.14
C LEU A 124 19.78 2.11 7.66
N VAL A 125 20.71 1.19 7.90
CA VAL A 125 20.57 -0.23 7.55
C VAL A 125 19.73 -0.95 8.60
N VAL A 126 18.82 -1.82 8.16
CA VAL A 126 18.07 -2.75 9.03
C VAL A 126 18.93 -3.99 9.31
N GLU A 127 19.88 -3.85 10.23
CA GLU A 127 20.92 -4.83 10.51
C GLU A 127 20.42 -6.22 10.95
N SER A 128 19.22 -6.32 11.52
CA SER A 128 18.70 -7.60 12.02
C SER A 128 18.22 -8.54 10.91
N LEU A 129 18.03 -8.05 9.67
CA LEU A 129 17.75 -8.90 8.51
C LEU A 129 19.07 -9.38 7.92
N LYS A 130 19.43 -10.64 8.20
CA LYS A 130 20.72 -11.23 7.78
C LYS A 130 20.67 -11.89 6.41
N GLU A 131 19.49 -12.34 5.99
CA GLU A 131 19.26 -12.94 4.68
C GLU A 131 18.81 -11.87 3.67
N PRO A 132 19.17 -11.99 2.38
CA PRO A 132 18.70 -11.09 1.34
C PRO A 132 17.17 -11.02 1.29
N VAL A 133 16.66 -9.79 1.25
CA VAL A 133 15.23 -9.52 1.10
C VAL A 133 14.85 -9.49 -0.38
N VAL A 134 13.71 -10.08 -0.72
CA VAL A 134 13.18 -10.16 -2.10
C VAL A 134 11.88 -9.38 -2.30
N SER A 135 11.14 -9.13 -1.22
CA SER A 135 9.91 -8.33 -1.21
C SER A 135 9.81 -7.52 0.07
N LEU A 136 9.25 -6.31 -0.06
CA LEU A 136 9.17 -5.30 0.99
C LEU A 136 7.81 -4.59 0.87
N ALA A 137 7.16 -4.35 2.01
CA ALA A 137 5.94 -3.56 2.07
C ALA A 137 5.92 -2.70 3.33
N ALA A 138 5.25 -1.56 3.25
CA ALA A 138 5.08 -0.62 4.34
C ALA A 138 3.58 -0.35 4.50
N GLY A 139 3.06 -0.61 5.69
CA GLY A 139 1.72 -0.17 6.07
C GLY A 139 1.77 1.20 6.74
N LEU A 140 0.70 1.57 7.46
CA LEU A 140 0.61 2.90 8.09
C LEU A 140 1.75 3.14 9.10
N ARG A 141 2.02 2.16 9.97
CA ARG A 141 3.00 2.24 11.08
C ARG A 141 3.67 0.88 11.35
N HIS A 142 3.80 0.06 10.31
CA HIS A 142 4.41 -1.27 10.38
C HIS A 142 4.99 -1.62 9.01
N SER A 143 5.83 -2.64 8.99
CA SER A 143 6.66 -3.00 7.85
C SER A 143 6.72 -4.51 7.71
N LEU A 144 6.81 -4.98 6.46
CA LEU A 144 6.90 -6.39 6.10
C LEU A 144 8.09 -6.61 5.17
N ALA A 145 8.75 -7.75 5.31
CA ALA A 145 9.76 -8.22 4.36
C ALA A 145 9.65 -9.73 4.13
N VAL A 146 10.07 -10.16 2.95
CA VAL A 146 10.27 -11.58 2.61
C VAL A 146 11.75 -11.82 2.34
N THR A 147 12.33 -12.85 2.96
CA THR A 147 13.68 -13.34 2.65
C THR A 147 13.59 -14.66 1.88
N SER A 148 14.32 -15.71 2.28
CA SER A 148 14.28 -17.06 1.72
C SER A 148 12.97 -17.80 2.06
N GLY A 149 11.82 -17.25 1.62
CA GLY A 149 10.48 -17.80 1.85
C GLY A 149 9.85 -17.46 3.20
N CYS A 150 10.60 -16.81 4.09
CA CYS A 150 10.14 -16.39 5.42
C CYS A 150 9.61 -14.95 5.39
N VAL A 151 8.51 -14.71 6.11
CA VAL A 151 7.94 -13.36 6.29
C VAL A 151 8.37 -12.78 7.63
N TYR A 152 8.87 -11.55 7.61
CA TYR A 152 9.17 -10.77 8.80
C TYR A 152 8.21 -9.58 8.89
N GLN A 153 7.81 -9.25 10.11
CA GLN A 153 7.04 -8.06 10.43
C GLN A 153 7.70 -7.29 11.58
N TRP A 154 7.64 -5.97 11.51
CA TRP A 154 8.01 -5.09 12.61
C TRP A 154 7.19 -3.79 12.58
N GLY A 155 7.29 -3.02 13.66
CA GLY A 155 6.42 -1.88 13.92
C GLY A 155 5.17 -2.28 14.69
N SER A 156 4.71 -1.37 15.55
CA SER A 156 3.61 -1.60 16.49
C SER A 156 2.25 -1.05 16.03
N GLY A 157 2.10 -0.74 14.73
CA GLY A 157 0.87 -0.17 14.16
C GLY A 157 -0.39 -1.01 14.39
N LEU A 158 -0.26 -2.34 14.48
CA LEU A 158 -1.38 -3.26 14.71
C LEU A 158 -1.55 -3.64 16.20
N LEU A 159 -0.58 -3.32 17.06
CA LEU A 159 -0.51 -3.81 18.44
C LEU A 159 -1.76 -3.50 19.26
N SER A 160 -2.27 -2.26 19.17
CA SER A 160 -3.43 -1.83 19.95
C SER A 160 -4.70 -2.58 19.57
N HIS A 161 -4.86 -2.91 18.28
CA HIS A 161 -6.01 -3.64 17.77
C HIS A 161 -5.90 -5.13 18.11
N ALA A 162 -4.70 -5.70 18.00
CA ALA A 162 -4.43 -7.06 18.45
C ALA A 162 -4.72 -7.22 19.95
N LYS A 163 -4.27 -6.27 20.80
CA LYS A 163 -4.57 -6.29 22.24
C LYS A 163 -6.07 -6.29 22.53
N ARG A 164 -6.84 -5.42 21.86
CA ARG A 164 -8.30 -5.36 22.04
C ARG A 164 -8.99 -6.65 21.60
N ALA A 165 -8.59 -7.19 20.46
CA ALA A 165 -9.23 -8.38 19.90
C ALA A 165 -8.87 -9.69 20.63
N LEU A 166 -7.67 -9.77 21.20
CA LEU A 166 -7.18 -11.00 21.84
C LEU A 166 -7.41 -11.04 23.34
N SER A 167 -7.65 -9.91 24.01
CA SER A 167 -7.78 -9.82 25.46
C SER A 167 -8.72 -10.91 26.03
N PRO A 168 -8.28 -11.68 27.06
CA PRO A 168 -7.03 -11.55 27.83
C PRO A 168 -5.83 -12.34 27.28
N ARG A 169 -5.95 -12.97 26.10
CA ARG A 169 -4.88 -13.79 25.50
C ARG A 169 -3.66 -12.93 25.10
N PRO A 170 -2.43 -13.51 25.16
CA PRO A 170 -1.23 -12.80 24.74
C PRO A 170 -1.27 -12.47 23.25
N VAL A 171 -0.69 -11.31 22.90
CA VAL A 171 -0.52 -10.87 21.52
C VAL A 171 0.77 -11.46 20.95
N PRO A 172 0.77 -12.02 19.73
CA PRO A 172 2.00 -12.47 19.07
C PRO A 172 3.05 -11.35 18.95
N SER A 173 4.31 -11.69 19.20
CA SER A 173 5.42 -10.73 19.33
C SER A 173 5.63 -9.84 18.09
N HIS A 174 5.40 -10.38 16.89
CA HIS A 174 5.57 -9.67 15.63
C HIS A 174 4.66 -8.43 15.48
N PHE A 175 3.54 -8.35 16.22
CA PHE A 175 2.68 -7.16 16.22
C PHE A 175 3.23 -5.96 17.01
N GLY A 176 4.24 -6.17 17.86
CA GLY A 176 4.79 -5.14 18.74
C GLY A 176 6.31 -4.98 18.66
N SER A 177 6.97 -5.74 17.79
CA SER A 177 8.43 -5.73 17.69
C SER A 177 8.95 -4.49 16.98
N ALA A 178 9.96 -3.83 17.54
CA ALA A 178 10.69 -2.73 16.89
C ALA A 178 11.85 -3.20 15.99
N LEU A 179 12.09 -4.52 15.97
CA LEU A 179 13.02 -5.19 15.07
C LEU A 179 12.23 -6.20 14.21
N PRO A 180 12.66 -6.48 12.97
CA PRO A 180 12.16 -7.59 12.17
C PRO A 180 11.95 -8.88 12.98
N CYS A 181 10.69 -9.30 13.09
CA CYS A 181 10.27 -10.47 13.84
C CYS A 181 9.60 -11.46 12.90
N LEU A 182 9.98 -12.73 13.01
CA LEU A 182 9.43 -13.79 12.16
C LEU A 182 7.92 -13.93 12.40
N VAL A 183 7.15 -13.88 11.31
CA VAL A 183 5.72 -14.18 11.32
C VAL A 183 5.54 -15.70 11.28
N PRO A 184 4.71 -16.30 12.15
CA PRO A 184 4.54 -17.76 12.20
C PRO A 184 3.69 -18.24 11.02
N LEU A 185 4.32 -18.35 9.85
CA LEU A 185 3.78 -18.95 8.64
C LEU A 185 4.39 -20.33 8.47
N GLU A 186 3.57 -21.39 8.44
CA GLU A 186 4.06 -22.77 8.32
C GLU A 186 4.73 -23.04 6.97
N GLN A 187 4.35 -22.31 5.93
CA GLN A 187 4.82 -22.48 4.56
C GLN A 187 6.03 -21.58 4.27
N LYS A 188 7.09 -22.15 3.71
CA LYS A 188 8.33 -21.43 3.34
C LYS A 188 8.40 -21.09 1.84
N THR A 189 7.25 -20.76 1.23
CA THR A 189 7.15 -20.42 -0.20
C THR A 189 6.70 -18.98 -0.44
N SER A 190 6.75 -18.13 0.61
CA SER A 190 6.39 -16.72 0.52
C SER A 190 7.24 -16.00 -0.51
N HIS A 191 6.61 -15.17 -1.34
CA HIS A 191 7.31 -14.47 -2.42
C HIS A 191 7.04 -12.95 -2.39
N VAL A 192 5.80 -12.54 -2.15
CA VAL A 192 5.40 -11.12 -2.14
C VAL A 192 4.64 -10.79 -0.87
N VAL A 193 4.91 -9.62 -0.29
CA VAL A 193 4.09 -9.04 0.77
C VAL A 193 3.44 -7.74 0.31
N ALA A 194 2.25 -7.48 0.84
CA ALA A 194 1.59 -6.19 0.76
C ALA A 194 1.03 -5.82 2.14
N ALA A 195 0.90 -4.53 2.41
CA ALA A 195 0.44 -4.03 3.70
C ALA A 195 -0.57 -2.91 3.50
N GLY A 196 -1.68 -2.99 4.23
CA GLY A 196 -2.62 -1.88 4.34
C GLY A 196 -2.36 -1.04 5.58
N SER A 197 -3.38 -0.31 6.03
CA SER A 197 -3.25 0.48 7.25
C SER A 197 -3.02 -0.39 8.48
N MET A 198 -3.76 -1.51 8.53
CA MET A 198 -3.91 -2.37 9.71
C MET A 198 -4.05 -3.85 9.37
N HIS A 199 -3.72 -4.25 8.14
CA HIS A 199 -3.75 -5.64 7.70
C HIS A 199 -2.53 -5.93 6.83
N CYS A 200 -2.22 -7.22 6.72
CA CYS A 200 -1.05 -7.72 6.04
C CYS A 200 -1.46 -8.83 5.08
N VAL A 201 -0.75 -8.92 3.97
CA VAL A 201 -0.96 -9.91 2.92
C VAL A 201 0.37 -10.54 2.57
N CYS A 202 0.37 -11.86 2.40
CA CYS A 202 1.48 -12.61 1.85
C CYS A 202 0.97 -13.47 0.69
N LEU A 203 1.65 -13.39 -0.46
CA LEU A 203 1.45 -14.24 -1.62
C LEU A 203 2.59 -15.25 -1.71
N THR A 204 2.24 -16.54 -1.81
CA THR A 204 3.20 -17.64 -1.99
C THR A 204 3.46 -17.92 -3.47
N GLY A 205 4.54 -18.64 -3.76
CA GLY A 205 4.86 -19.12 -5.11
C GLY A 205 3.81 -20.07 -5.70
N ASP A 206 2.96 -20.67 -4.86
CA ASP A 206 1.86 -21.54 -5.30
C ASP A 206 0.60 -20.76 -5.71
N GLY A 207 0.61 -19.44 -5.53
CA GLY A 207 -0.52 -18.54 -5.82
C GLY A 207 -1.54 -18.46 -4.69
N ASP A 208 -1.14 -18.81 -3.46
CA ASP A 208 -1.98 -18.73 -2.27
C ASP A 208 -1.78 -17.42 -1.51
N LEU A 209 -2.88 -16.88 -0.99
CA LEU A 209 -2.89 -15.67 -0.17
C LEU A 209 -3.07 -16.01 1.31
N PHE A 210 -2.16 -15.50 2.13
CA PHE A 210 -2.27 -15.49 3.58
C PHE A 210 -2.54 -14.08 4.07
N LEU A 211 -3.52 -13.96 4.96
CA LEU A 211 -4.04 -12.68 5.43
C LEU A 211 -4.02 -12.64 6.97
N TRP A 212 -3.61 -11.52 7.54
CA TRP A 212 -3.69 -11.29 8.99
C TRP A 212 -3.87 -9.80 9.33
N GLY A 213 -4.24 -9.51 10.58
CA GLY A 213 -4.52 -8.17 11.08
C GLY A 213 -6.01 -7.85 11.19
N SER A 214 -6.36 -6.57 11.05
CA SER A 214 -7.74 -6.09 11.18
C SER A 214 -8.60 -6.51 9.99
N ASN A 215 -9.86 -6.85 10.29
CA ASN A 215 -10.89 -7.17 9.32
C ASN A 215 -12.12 -6.23 9.42
N LYS A 216 -11.90 -4.98 9.84
CA LYS A 216 -13.01 -4.02 10.09
C LYS A 216 -13.91 -3.79 8.86
N HIS A 217 -13.35 -3.88 7.65
CA HIS A 217 -14.05 -3.64 6.39
C HIS A 217 -14.13 -4.89 5.52
N GLY A 218 -13.94 -6.09 6.10
CA GLY A 218 -14.00 -7.34 5.34
C GLY A 218 -12.81 -7.58 4.39
N GLN A 219 -11.70 -6.85 4.55
CA GLN A 219 -10.46 -7.06 3.79
C GLN A 219 -9.84 -8.45 4.01
N LEU A 220 -10.21 -9.15 5.09
CA LEU A 220 -9.85 -10.54 5.35
C LEU A 220 -11.15 -11.36 5.26
N PRO A 221 -11.40 -12.16 4.19
CA PRO A 221 -12.64 -12.92 4.00
C PRO A 221 -12.87 -14.04 5.04
N HIS A 222 -13.10 -13.63 6.28
CA HIS A 222 -13.22 -14.42 7.49
C HIS A 222 -14.26 -13.79 8.41
N SER A 223 -14.89 -14.58 9.28
CA SER A 223 -15.89 -14.11 10.24
C SER A 223 -15.30 -13.32 11.42
N GLU A 224 -13.98 -13.38 11.61
CA GLU A 224 -13.33 -12.81 12.80
C GLU A 224 -12.96 -11.35 12.51
N PRO A 225 -13.14 -10.44 13.47
CA PRO A 225 -12.81 -9.02 13.29
C PRO A 225 -11.30 -8.75 13.26
N PHE A 226 -10.50 -9.72 13.73
CA PHE A 226 -9.04 -9.65 13.72
C PHE A 226 -8.44 -11.05 13.60
N LEU A 227 -7.49 -11.23 12.68
CA LEU A 227 -6.72 -12.46 12.51
C LEU A 227 -5.33 -12.27 13.10
N CYS A 228 -5.01 -12.96 14.19
CA CYS A 228 -3.72 -12.84 14.87
C CYS A 228 -2.62 -13.75 14.32
N SER A 229 -2.95 -14.60 13.36
CA SER A 229 -2.02 -15.45 12.63
C SER A 229 -2.34 -15.36 11.15
N PRO A 230 -1.35 -15.55 10.26
CA PRO A 230 -1.61 -15.67 8.84
C PRO A 230 -2.60 -16.79 8.56
N THR A 231 -3.71 -16.45 7.90
CA THR A 231 -4.77 -17.40 7.56
C THR A 231 -4.88 -17.52 6.05
N LEU A 232 -4.90 -18.76 5.56
CA LEU A 232 -5.07 -19.06 4.14
C LEU A 232 -6.46 -18.60 3.66
N MET A 233 -6.47 -17.76 2.63
CA MET A 233 -7.68 -17.39 1.92
C MET A 233 -8.11 -18.53 0.99
N LYS A 234 -9.39 -18.88 1.04
CA LYS A 234 -9.94 -19.94 0.17
C LYS A 234 -9.91 -19.51 -1.29
N ARG A 235 -9.20 -20.26 -2.13
CA ARG A 235 -9.10 -20.01 -3.57
C ARG A 235 -10.45 -20.04 -4.30
N SER A 236 -11.45 -20.74 -3.75
CA SER A 236 -12.83 -20.73 -4.28
C SER A 236 -13.46 -19.34 -4.33
N LEU A 237 -13.00 -18.40 -3.49
CA LEU A 237 -13.43 -16.99 -3.52
C LEU A 237 -12.93 -16.26 -4.78
N LEU A 238 -11.90 -16.80 -5.43
CA LEU A 238 -11.30 -16.30 -6.67
C LEU A 238 -11.56 -17.27 -7.82
N ALA A 239 -12.74 -17.92 -7.83
CA ALA A 239 -13.13 -18.93 -8.81
C ALA A 239 -12.16 -20.13 -8.92
N GLY A 240 -11.38 -20.41 -7.87
CA GLY A 240 -10.39 -21.49 -7.87
C GLY A 240 -9.06 -21.14 -8.56
N GLU A 241 -8.87 -19.89 -8.97
CA GLU A 241 -7.68 -19.44 -9.71
C GLU A 241 -6.51 -19.06 -8.80
N LYS A 242 -5.29 -19.26 -9.31
CA LYS A 242 -4.05 -18.85 -8.62
C LYS A 242 -3.85 -17.34 -8.75
N VAL A 243 -3.45 -16.71 -7.65
CA VAL A 243 -3.06 -15.30 -7.64
C VAL A 243 -1.63 -15.17 -8.15
N ILE A 244 -1.39 -14.20 -9.04
CA ILE A 244 -0.07 -13.88 -9.60
C ILE A 244 0.48 -12.55 -9.10
N HIS A 245 -0.40 -11.61 -8.74
CA HIS A 245 -0.03 -10.32 -8.15
C HIS A 245 -1.05 -9.89 -7.10
N VAL A 246 -0.58 -9.14 -6.11
CA VAL A 246 -1.41 -8.59 -5.05
C VAL A 246 -0.96 -7.18 -4.67
N TRP A 247 -1.92 -6.30 -4.46
CA TRP A 247 -1.75 -4.94 -3.99
C TRP A 247 -2.74 -4.67 -2.86
N SER A 248 -2.43 -3.67 -2.05
CA SER A 248 -3.24 -3.29 -0.91
C SER A 248 -3.34 -1.79 -0.86
N GLY A 249 -4.57 -1.27 -0.78
CA GLY A 249 -4.78 0.05 -0.22
C GLY A 249 -4.85 -0.03 1.30
N TRP A 250 -5.27 1.03 1.96
CA TRP A 250 -5.33 1.03 3.42
C TRP A 250 -6.40 0.11 3.98
N THR A 251 -7.51 -0.04 3.27
CA THR A 251 -8.69 -0.78 3.74
C THR A 251 -9.28 -1.74 2.71
N HIS A 252 -8.62 -1.92 1.57
CA HIS A 252 -9.01 -2.85 0.51
C HIS A 252 -7.81 -3.59 -0.09
N ILE A 253 -8.09 -4.71 -0.75
CA ILE A 253 -7.10 -5.55 -1.43
C ILE A 253 -7.50 -5.69 -2.90
N VAL A 254 -6.49 -5.68 -3.77
CA VAL A 254 -6.61 -5.98 -5.19
C VAL A 254 -5.73 -7.20 -5.48
N ALA A 255 -6.32 -8.28 -6.00
CA ALA A 255 -5.57 -9.45 -6.44
C ALA A 255 -5.80 -9.70 -7.93
N GLN A 256 -4.73 -10.04 -8.63
CA GLN A 256 -4.78 -10.40 -10.03
C GLN A 256 -4.44 -11.87 -10.20
N THR A 257 -5.25 -12.56 -10.99
CA THR A 257 -5.02 -13.92 -11.49
C THR A 257 -4.63 -13.84 -12.96
N THR A 258 -4.64 -14.95 -13.70
CA THR A 258 -4.36 -14.92 -15.14
C THR A 258 -5.45 -14.14 -15.90
N GLY A 259 -5.21 -12.84 -16.09
CA GLY A 259 -6.07 -11.93 -16.86
C GLY A 259 -7.22 -11.31 -16.07
N ARG A 260 -7.59 -11.80 -14.88
CA ARG A 260 -8.71 -11.24 -14.09
C ARG A 260 -8.20 -10.48 -12.88
N VAL A 261 -8.98 -9.49 -12.44
CA VAL A 261 -8.67 -8.66 -11.28
C VAL A 261 -9.85 -8.68 -10.32
N PHE A 262 -9.58 -8.99 -9.06
CA PHE A 262 -10.55 -9.09 -7.98
C PHE A 262 -10.27 -8.03 -6.93
N THR A 263 -11.32 -7.41 -6.41
CA THR A 263 -11.24 -6.41 -5.34
C THR A 263 -12.15 -6.78 -4.18
N TRP A 264 -11.73 -6.48 -2.95
CA TRP A 264 -12.56 -6.61 -1.74
C TRP A 264 -12.04 -5.76 -0.60
N GLY A 265 -12.84 -5.61 0.46
CA GLY A 265 -12.59 -4.72 1.58
C GLY A 265 -13.60 -3.57 1.60
N ARG A 266 -13.14 -2.38 1.98
CA ARG A 266 -14.00 -1.18 2.07
C ARG A 266 -14.49 -0.71 0.70
N ALA A 267 -15.73 -0.25 0.63
CA ALA A 267 -16.38 0.18 -0.62
C ALA A 267 -17.01 1.58 -0.58
N ASP A 268 -16.97 2.27 0.57
CA ASP A 268 -17.72 3.51 0.83
C ASP A 268 -17.38 4.65 -0.14
N TYR A 269 -16.16 4.69 -0.65
CA TYR A 269 -15.64 5.71 -1.57
C TYR A 269 -15.40 5.15 -2.98
N GLY A 270 -15.94 3.97 -3.28
CA GLY A 270 -15.75 3.35 -4.57
C GLY A 270 -14.46 2.56 -4.74
N GLN A 271 -13.67 2.32 -3.68
CA GLN A 271 -12.35 1.69 -3.73
C GLN A 271 -12.34 0.35 -4.50
N LEU A 272 -13.46 -0.38 -4.45
CA LEU A 272 -13.58 -1.68 -5.12
C LEU A 272 -13.82 -1.59 -6.64
N GLY A 273 -14.18 -0.42 -7.18
CA GLY A 273 -14.33 -0.21 -8.61
C GLY A 273 -15.46 -1.03 -9.26
N ARG A 274 -16.45 -1.45 -8.47
CA ARG A 274 -17.57 -2.27 -8.94
C ARG A 274 -18.85 -1.89 -8.22
N ARG A 275 -19.97 -2.07 -8.92
CA ARG A 275 -21.30 -1.88 -8.32
C ARG A 275 -21.50 -2.93 -7.23
N ALA A 276 -22.13 -2.55 -6.12
CA ALA A 276 -22.62 -3.52 -5.15
C ALA A 276 -23.54 -4.51 -5.87
N SER A 277 -23.36 -5.81 -5.63
CA SER A 277 -24.29 -6.82 -6.14
C SER A 277 -25.63 -6.59 -5.47
N THR A 278 -26.60 -6.02 -6.18
CA THR A 278 -27.99 -6.05 -5.75
C THR A 278 -28.54 -7.46 -6.04
N SER A 279 -28.18 -8.44 -5.22
CA SER A 279 -28.83 -9.76 -5.28
C SER A 279 -30.26 -9.63 -4.73
N GLN A 280 -31.23 -9.76 -5.64
CA GLN A 280 -32.60 -10.25 -5.42
C GLN A 280 -32.99 -10.52 -3.96
N SER A 281 -33.42 -9.47 -3.25
CA SER A 281 -34.16 -9.60 -2.00
C SER A 281 -35.13 -8.42 -1.86
N ALA A 282 -35.99 -8.27 -2.87
CA ALA A 282 -37.25 -7.53 -2.73
C ALA A 282 -38.26 -8.26 -1.81
N GLU A 283 -37.90 -9.42 -1.24
CA GLU A 283 -38.71 -10.15 -0.27
C GLU A 283 -37.90 -10.42 1.01
N ARG A 284 -37.76 -9.39 1.85
CA ARG A 284 -37.72 -9.44 3.33
C ARG A 284 -37.45 -8.03 3.86
N GLN A 285 -38.36 -7.11 3.58
CA GLN A 285 -38.48 -5.90 4.38
C GLN A 285 -39.05 -6.28 5.74
N SER A 286 -38.22 -6.22 6.79
CA SER A 286 -38.54 -5.57 8.07
C SER A 286 -37.50 -5.90 9.14
N VAL A 287 -36.31 -5.28 9.09
CA VAL A 287 -35.57 -4.98 10.33
C VAL A 287 -34.88 -3.62 10.16
N THR A 288 -35.06 -2.78 11.17
CA THR A 288 -34.55 -1.42 11.38
C THR A 288 -33.09 -1.18 10.98
N PRO A 289 -32.73 0.02 10.48
CA PRO A 289 -31.35 0.36 10.19
C PRO A 289 -30.58 0.56 11.51
N SER A 290 -29.68 -0.38 11.82
CA SER A 290 -28.63 -0.14 12.81
C SER A 290 -27.51 0.62 12.12
N ALA A 291 -27.27 1.85 12.59
CA ALA A 291 -26.10 2.63 12.24
C ALA A 291 -24.87 1.96 12.85
N GLU A 292 -24.24 1.03 12.11
CA GLU A 292 -22.84 0.56 12.25
C GLU A 292 -22.51 -0.69 11.39
N GLY A 293 -23.47 -1.24 10.62
CA GLY A 293 -23.22 -2.40 9.75
C GLY A 293 -22.88 -2.01 8.31
N GLY A 294 -21.60 -2.06 7.93
CA GLY A 294 -21.20 -2.03 6.52
C GLY A 294 -21.82 -3.17 5.73
N ASN A 295 -22.15 -2.93 4.46
CA ASN A 295 -22.80 -3.90 3.56
C ASN A 295 -21.94 -5.17 3.42
N GLN A 296 -22.28 -6.25 4.13
CA GLN A 296 -21.48 -7.49 4.20
C GLN A 296 -21.25 -8.16 2.83
N GLU A 297 -22.14 -7.96 1.84
CA GLU A 297 -21.97 -8.49 0.49
C GLU A 297 -20.88 -7.78 -0.34
N ALA A 298 -20.58 -6.51 -0.04
CA ALA A 298 -19.54 -5.75 -0.74
C ALA A 298 -18.12 -6.21 -0.35
N CYS A 299 -17.99 -6.87 0.79
CA CYS A 299 -16.73 -7.31 1.39
C CYS A 299 -16.15 -8.61 0.79
N HIS A 300 -16.91 -9.35 -0.03
CA HIS A 300 -16.41 -10.57 -0.65
C HIS A 300 -15.62 -10.29 -1.92
N PRO A 301 -14.53 -11.03 -2.21
CA PRO A 301 -13.82 -10.95 -3.48
C PRO A 301 -14.75 -11.08 -4.68
N ALA A 302 -14.72 -10.09 -5.56
CA ALA A 302 -15.37 -10.20 -6.86
C ALA A 302 -14.58 -9.47 -7.94
N GLU A 303 -14.83 -9.90 -9.17
CA GLU A 303 -14.12 -9.44 -10.34
C GLU A 303 -14.54 -8.03 -10.76
N VAL A 304 -13.54 -7.23 -11.15
CA VAL A 304 -13.73 -5.94 -11.83
C VAL A 304 -13.44 -6.14 -13.31
N LYS A 305 -14.48 -6.48 -14.08
CA LYS A 305 -14.33 -6.95 -15.48
C LYS A 305 -13.60 -5.99 -16.42
N VAL A 306 -13.74 -4.67 -16.20
CA VAL A 306 -13.07 -3.66 -17.03
C VAL A 306 -11.54 -3.67 -16.85
N LEU A 307 -11.04 -4.31 -15.79
CA LEU A 307 -9.61 -4.49 -15.53
C LEU A 307 -9.03 -5.78 -16.10
N HIS A 308 -9.79 -6.50 -16.93
CA HIS A 308 -9.28 -7.71 -17.57
C HIS A 308 -8.04 -7.40 -18.42
N GLY A 309 -6.95 -8.14 -18.17
CA GLY A 309 -5.67 -7.91 -18.86
C GLY A 309 -4.90 -6.67 -18.39
N ALA A 310 -5.20 -6.13 -17.21
CA ALA A 310 -4.42 -5.03 -16.63
C ALA A 310 -2.92 -5.36 -16.58
N THR A 311 -2.08 -4.44 -17.07
CA THR A 311 -0.62 -4.60 -17.08
C THR A 311 0.05 -3.97 -15.86
N GLN A 312 -0.60 -3.01 -15.22
CA GLN A 312 -0.16 -2.38 -13.97
C GLN A 312 -1.37 -2.01 -13.13
N ILE A 313 -1.22 -2.12 -11.81
CA ILE A 313 -2.15 -1.63 -10.80
C ILE A 313 -1.33 -0.93 -9.72
N ALA A 314 -1.83 0.21 -9.24
CA ALA A 314 -1.30 0.91 -8.08
C ALA A 314 -2.46 1.27 -7.14
N CYS A 315 -2.21 1.20 -5.84
CA CYS A 315 -3.19 1.52 -4.80
C CYS A 315 -2.66 2.66 -3.94
N GLY A 316 -3.44 3.73 -3.80
CA GLY A 316 -3.25 4.71 -2.75
C GLY A 316 -3.91 4.25 -1.45
N SER A 317 -4.23 5.18 -0.55
CA SER A 317 -4.96 4.81 0.68
C SER A 317 -6.33 4.24 0.36
N GLU A 318 -7.10 4.97 -0.45
CA GLU A 318 -8.51 4.69 -0.75
C GLU A 318 -8.83 4.92 -2.24
N HIS A 319 -7.82 5.07 -3.10
CA HIS A 319 -7.97 5.21 -4.54
C HIS A 319 -7.03 4.26 -5.29
N ASN A 320 -7.25 4.11 -6.59
CA ASN A 320 -6.53 3.15 -7.40
C ASN A 320 -6.26 3.70 -8.80
N LEU A 321 -5.18 3.22 -9.39
CA LEU A 321 -4.86 3.39 -10.80
C LEU A 321 -4.67 2.02 -11.44
N ALA A 322 -5.01 1.89 -12.71
CA ALA A 322 -4.69 0.72 -13.51
C ALA A 322 -4.35 1.09 -14.95
N ILE A 323 -3.43 0.34 -15.57
CA ILE A 323 -3.19 0.41 -17.01
C ILE A 323 -3.82 -0.82 -17.66
N VAL A 324 -4.85 -0.60 -18.47
CA VAL A 324 -5.52 -1.61 -19.30
C VAL A 324 -5.48 -1.12 -20.75
N GLY A 325 -4.28 -1.04 -21.33
CA GLY A 325 -4.01 -0.32 -22.58
C GLY A 325 -4.15 1.22 -22.48
N ARG A 326 -4.98 1.71 -21.56
CA ARG A 326 -5.16 3.12 -21.17
C ARG A 326 -5.16 3.25 -19.64
N LEU A 327 -4.95 4.46 -19.15
CA LEU A 327 -4.97 4.77 -17.72
C LEU A 327 -6.41 4.85 -17.21
N LEU A 328 -6.75 4.04 -16.21
CA LEU A 328 -7.99 4.09 -15.47
C LEU A 328 -7.72 4.52 -14.03
N SER A 329 -8.63 5.29 -13.43
CA SER A 329 -8.61 5.68 -12.02
C SER A 329 -9.98 5.51 -11.37
N TRP A 330 -10.00 5.20 -10.08
CA TRP A 330 -11.23 5.14 -9.28
C TRP A 330 -10.94 5.15 -7.77
N GLY A 331 -11.98 5.40 -6.98
CA GLY A 331 -11.96 5.44 -5.52
C GLY A 331 -12.15 6.86 -4.98
N TRP A 332 -11.64 7.08 -3.76
CA TRP A 332 -11.71 8.35 -3.06
C TRP A 332 -11.05 9.47 -3.87
N ASN A 333 -11.71 10.62 -4.01
CA ASN A 333 -11.28 11.69 -4.92
C ASN A 333 -11.29 13.11 -4.31
N GLU A 334 -11.43 13.29 -2.99
CA GLU A 334 -11.59 14.63 -2.37
C GLU A 334 -10.45 15.63 -2.67
N HIS A 335 -9.27 15.15 -3.06
CA HIS A 335 -8.13 15.98 -3.46
C HIS A 335 -7.82 15.90 -4.97
N GLY A 336 -8.70 15.30 -5.77
CA GLY A 336 -8.53 15.16 -7.21
C GLY A 336 -7.50 14.11 -7.65
N MET A 337 -7.23 13.11 -6.80
CA MET A 337 -6.28 12.02 -7.10
C MET A 337 -6.70 11.14 -8.29
N CYS A 338 -8.00 11.07 -8.62
CA CYS A 338 -8.48 10.35 -9.80
C CYS A 338 -8.17 11.10 -11.12
N GLY A 339 -7.90 12.40 -11.09
CA GLY A 339 -7.42 13.14 -12.27
C GLY A 339 -8.49 13.45 -13.32
N ASP A 340 -9.77 13.40 -12.96
CA ASP A 340 -10.91 13.66 -13.84
C ASP A 340 -11.31 15.15 -13.87
N GLY A 341 -10.63 16.00 -13.11
CA GLY A 341 -10.96 17.42 -12.93
C GLY A 341 -11.97 17.69 -11.82
N SER A 342 -12.46 16.65 -11.15
CA SER A 342 -13.41 16.77 -10.04
C SER A 342 -12.74 16.41 -8.71
N GLU A 343 -13.47 16.68 -7.62
CA GLU A 343 -13.15 16.21 -6.26
C GLU A 343 -14.19 15.18 -5.77
N THR A 344 -14.99 14.62 -6.68
CA THR A 344 -16.06 13.67 -6.36
C THR A 344 -15.55 12.24 -6.50
N ASP A 345 -15.86 11.40 -5.52
CA ASP A 345 -15.47 9.98 -5.52
C ASP A 345 -15.90 9.25 -6.80
N VAL A 346 -14.98 8.46 -7.34
CA VAL A 346 -15.15 7.75 -8.60
C VAL A 346 -15.44 6.27 -8.32
N PHE A 347 -16.70 5.86 -8.41
CA PHE A 347 -17.11 4.51 -7.96
C PHE A 347 -16.76 3.35 -8.90
N LEU A 348 -16.40 3.64 -10.15
CA LEU A 348 -16.06 2.65 -11.17
C LEU A 348 -14.79 3.11 -11.89
N PRO A 349 -13.92 2.21 -12.38
CA PRO A 349 -12.76 2.58 -13.17
C PRO A 349 -13.15 3.49 -14.34
N GLN A 350 -12.64 4.72 -14.33
CA GLN A 350 -12.89 5.73 -15.36
C GLN A 350 -11.60 6.07 -16.09
N LEU A 351 -11.73 6.40 -17.38
CA LEU A 351 -10.60 6.78 -18.22
C LEU A 351 -10.05 8.15 -17.81
N VAL A 352 -8.78 8.21 -17.46
CA VAL A 352 -8.04 9.47 -17.32
C VAL A 352 -7.62 9.90 -18.73
N SER A 353 -8.31 10.92 -19.26
CA SER A 353 -8.15 11.36 -20.64
C SER A 353 -6.85 12.15 -20.85
N GLY A 354 -6.37 12.18 -22.09
CA GLY A 354 -5.23 13.02 -22.49
C GLY A 354 -3.84 12.49 -22.11
N LEU A 355 -3.75 11.27 -21.56
CA LEU A 355 -2.48 10.65 -21.17
C LEU A 355 -2.27 9.27 -21.81
N ARG A 356 -0.99 8.97 -22.06
CA ARG A 356 -0.50 7.61 -22.31
C ARG A 356 0.48 7.24 -21.20
N ALA A 357 -0.05 6.73 -20.09
CA ALA A 357 0.76 6.29 -18.95
C ALA A 357 1.60 5.07 -19.33
N LEU A 358 2.88 5.11 -18.99
CA LEU A 358 3.81 3.98 -19.11
C LEU A 358 4.13 3.35 -17.75
N LEU A 359 4.00 4.13 -16.69
CA LEU A 359 4.24 3.76 -15.31
C LEU A 359 3.23 4.51 -14.45
N ILE A 360 2.75 3.87 -13.39
CA ILE A 360 1.85 4.49 -12.40
C ILE A 360 2.38 4.26 -11.00
N GLY A 361 2.18 5.24 -10.12
CA GLY A 361 2.40 5.11 -8.70
C GLY A 361 1.40 5.92 -7.90
N CYS A 362 1.18 5.49 -6.65
CA CYS A 362 0.30 6.18 -5.72
C CYS A 362 1.04 6.44 -4.41
N GLY A 363 0.72 7.55 -3.77
CA GLY A 363 0.81 7.67 -2.32
C GLY A 363 -0.58 7.63 -1.70
N ALA A 364 -0.70 8.02 -0.43
CA ALA A 364 -1.98 7.96 0.27
C ALA A 364 -3.05 8.80 -0.44
N GLY A 365 -2.78 10.09 -0.64
CA GLY A 365 -3.71 11.05 -1.24
C GLY A 365 -3.33 11.57 -2.62
N HIS A 366 -2.38 10.94 -3.32
CA HIS A 366 -1.89 11.45 -4.61
C HIS A 366 -1.50 10.33 -5.57
N SER A 367 -1.45 10.68 -6.85
CA SER A 367 -1.18 9.81 -8.00
C SER A 367 -0.11 10.43 -8.90
N MET A 368 0.78 9.60 -9.43
CA MET A 368 1.90 9.99 -10.30
C MET A 368 2.03 9.09 -11.52
#